data_AF-A0A4U0YVB4-F1
#
_entry.id   AF-A0A4U0YVB4-F1
#
_cell.length_a   1.000
_cell.length_b   1.000
_cell.length_c   1.000
_cell.angle_alpha   90.00
_cell.angle_beta   90.00
_cell.angle_gamma   90.00
#
_symmetry.space_group_name_H-M   'P 1'
#
loop_
_entity.id
_entity.type
_entity.pdbx_description
1 polymer ?
#
loop_
_entity_poly.entity_id
_entity_poly.type
_entity_poly.pdbx_seq_one_letter_code
_entity_poly.pdbx_strand_id
1 'polypeptide(L)'
;EVPPESITLIFERFISKERGEPPDIDVDFEHERREEVIQWIYQRYGRERAGLTATVIHFRSRAAIREVGKVMGLSQDVIARLSGQIWGWSSAAPGEDRMRDAG
;
A
#
# COMPACT_ATOMS: atom_id res chain seq x y z
N GLU A 1 16.98 -8.00 21.56
CA GLU A 1 16.93 -6.56 21.92
C GLU A 1 18.29 -5.96 21.57
N VAL A 2 18.31 -4.89 20.78
CA VAL A 2 19.57 -4.24 20.36
C VAL A 2 19.72 -2.97 21.20
N PRO A 3 20.74 -2.86 22.05
CA PRO A 3 20.90 -1.70 22.92
C PRO A 3 21.18 -0.44 22.09
N PRO A 4 20.51 0.68 22.35
CA PRO A 4 20.69 1.92 21.60
C PRO A 4 22.14 2.40 21.58
N GLU A 5 22.93 2.12 22.61
CA GLU A 5 24.36 2.47 22.67
C GLU A 5 25.26 1.68 21.70
N SER A 6 24.79 0.56 21.14
CA SER A 6 25.59 -0.32 20.26
C SER A 6 25.61 0.10 18.79
N ILE A 7 24.77 1.07 18.40
CA ILE A 7 24.63 1.59 17.03
C ILE A 7 24.38 3.09 17.15
N THR A 8 24.93 3.93 16.26
CA THR A 8 24.60 5.37 16.21
C THR A 8 23.14 5.55 15.77
N LEU A 9 22.19 5.44 16.70
CA LEU A 9 20.77 5.69 16.48
C LEU A 9 20.45 7.12 16.90
N ILE A 10 19.82 7.87 16.01
CA ILE A 10 19.37 9.24 16.28
C ILE A 10 18.01 9.15 16.98
N PHE A 11 17.99 9.25 18.31
CA PHE A 11 16.77 9.20 19.13
C PHE A 11 15.72 10.24 18.68
N GLU A 12 16.16 11.42 18.23
CA GLU A 12 15.28 12.50 17.76
C GLU A 12 14.47 12.13 16.51
N ARG A 13 14.86 11.07 15.77
CA ARG A 13 14.02 10.52 14.69
C ARG A 13 12.79 9.78 15.21
N PHE A 14 12.83 9.29 16.44
CA PHE A 14 11.71 8.61 17.10
C PHE A 14 10.78 9.62 17.80
N ILE A 15 11.34 10.52 18.61
CA ILE A 15 10.59 11.56 19.31
C ILE A 15 11.41 12.86 19.39
N SER A 16 10.82 13.98 18.97
CA SER A 16 11.44 15.29 19.01
C SER A 16 10.51 16.32 19.64
N LYS A 17 11.05 17.12 20.58
CA LYS A 17 10.31 18.23 21.20
C LYS A 17 9.95 19.33 20.20
N GLU A 18 10.74 19.49 19.14
CA GLU A 18 10.52 20.53 18.13
C GLU A 18 9.43 20.17 17.11
N ARG A 19 9.22 18.86 16.86
CA ARG A 19 8.22 18.38 15.89
C ARG A 19 6.79 18.44 16.43
N GLY A 20 6.60 18.25 17.74
CA GLY A 20 5.27 18.32 18.37
C GLY A 20 4.27 17.24 17.92
N GLU A 21 4.73 16.18 17.26
CA GLU A 21 3.92 15.05 16.81
C GLU A 21 4.11 13.85 17.75
N PRO A 22 3.06 13.03 18.00
CA PRO A 22 3.21 11.79 18.75
C PRO A 22 4.12 10.80 17.98
N PRO A 23 4.91 9.97 18.67
CA PRO A 23 5.68 8.92 18.03
C PRO A 23 4.74 7.84 17.45
N ASP A 24 5.09 7.31 16.28
CA ASP A 24 4.37 6.21 15.62
C ASP A 24 5.21 4.94 15.70
N ILE A 25 4.67 3.88 16.31
CA ILE A 25 5.41 2.63 16.60
C ILE A 25 4.74 1.49 15.85
N ASP A 26 5.36 1.08 14.75
CA ASP A 26 4.95 -0.11 14.01
C ASP A 26 5.49 -1.38 14.69
N VAL A 27 4.60 -2.27 15.12
CA VAL A 27 4.94 -3.54 15.77
C VAL A 27 4.56 -4.70 14.87
N ASP A 28 5.57 -5.49 14.46
CA ASP A 28 5.36 -6.72 13.69
C ASP A 28 4.98 -7.91 14.58
N PHE A 29 4.10 -8.76 14.07
CA PHE A 29 3.71 -10.02 14.70
C PHE A 29 3.58 -11.13 13.65
N GLU A 30 3.61 -12.39 14.11
CA GLU A 30 3.44 -13.55 13.25
C GLU A 30 2.10 -13.49 12.51
N HIS A 31 2.16 -13.63 11.18
CA HIS A 31 1.01 -13.42 10.30
C HIS A 31 -0.19 -14.31 10.63
N GLU A 32 0.02 -15.58 10.98
CA GLU A 32 -1.05 -16.52 11.36
C GLU A 32 -1.70 -16.16 12.69
N ARG A 33 -0.98 -15.45 13.56
CA ARG A 33 -1.43 -15.05 14.91
C ARG A 33 -1.94 -13.62 15.00
N ARG A 34 -1.95 -12.88 13.88
CA ARG A 34 -2.46 -11.50 13.78
C ARG A 34 -3.85 -11.35 14.38
N GLU A 35 -4.72 -12.34 14.17
CA GLU A 35 -6.10 -12.30 14.65
C GLU A 35 -6.18 -12.33 16.19
N GLU A 36 -5.30 -13.07 16.87
CA GLU A 36 -5.24 -13.10 18.34
C GLU A 36 -4.97 -11.70 18.90
N VAL A 37 -4.03 -10.98 18.30
CA VAL A 37 -3.65 -9.62 18.70
C VAL A 37 -4.81 -8.65 18.47
N ILE A 38 -5.47 -8.74 17.31
CA ILE A 38 -6.64 -7.90 16.99
C ILE A 38 -7.75 -8.13 18.02
N GLN A 39 -8.09 -9.38 18.33
CA GLN A 39 -9.13 -9.69 19.32
C GLN A 39 -8.74 -9.23 20.73
N TRP A 40 -7.47 -9.35 21.10
CA TRP A 40 -6.98 -8.83 22.38
C TRP A 40 -7.13 -7.30 22.47
N ILE A 41 -6.83 -6.56 21.39
CA ILE A 41 -7.03 -5.10 21.34
C ILE A 41 -8.51 -4.76 21.57
N TYR A 42 -9.42 -5.47 20.90
CA TYR A 42 -10.86 -5.26 21.09
C TYR A 42 -11.34 -5.61 22.50
N GLN A 43 -10.83 -6.70 23.10
CA GLN A 43 -11.18 -7.07 24.48
C GLN A 43 -10.65 -6.05 25.50
N ARG A 44 -9.44 -5.53 25.28
CA ARG A 44 -8.79 -4.59 26.19
C ARG A 44 -9.39 -3.19 26.11
N TYR A 45 -9.64 -2.70 24.91
CA TYR A 45 -10.03 -1.30 24.69
C TYR A 45 -11.51 -1.13 24.33
N GLY A 46 -12.24 -2.19 24.00
CA GLY A 46 -13.64 -2.12 23.60
C GLY A 46 -13.81 -1.80 22.11
N ARG A 47 -14.93 -2.26 21.53
CA ARG A 47 -15.23 -2.09 20.09
C ARG A 47 -15.63 -0.66 19.72
N GLU A 48 -16.08 0.10 20.70
CA GLU A 48 -16.45 1.50 20.57
C GLU A 48 -15.23 2.45 20.54
N ARG A 49 -14.03 1.96 20.91
CA ARG A 49 -12.78 2.75 20.96
C ARG A 49 -11.64 2.19 20.10
N ALA A 50 -11.83 1.02 19.49
CA ALA A 50 -10.85 0.41 18.60
C ALA A 50 -11.50 0.08 17.25
N GLY A 51 -10.72 0.13 16.18
CA GLY A 51 -11.18 -0.19 14.83
C GLY A 51 -10.01 -0.50 13.90
N LEU A 52 -10.31 -1.21 12.81
CA LEU A 52 -9.36 -1.42 11.72
C LEU A 52 -9.47 -0.26 10.74
N THR A 53 -8.33 0.20 10.23
CA THR A 53 -8.30 1.19 9.16
C THR A 53 -8.69 0.52 7.83
N ALA A 54 -9.59 1.17 7.10
CA ALA A 54 -9.98 0.70 5.78
C ALA A 54 -9.00 1.21 4.72
N THR A 55 -8.72 0.37 3.73
CA THR A 55 -7.92 0.76 2.56
C THR A 55 -8.82 1.19 1.42
N VAL A 56 -8.60 2.39 0.87
CA VAL A 56 -9.32 2.84 -0.33
C VAL A 56 -8.59 2.38 -1.58
N ILE A 57 -9.19 1.45 -2.31
CA ILE A 57 -8.62 0.90 -3.55
C ILE A 57 -8.89 1.85 -4.72
N HIS A 58 -7.83 2.26 -5.41
CA HIS A 58 -7.90 3.09 -6.61
C HIS A 58 -7.43 2.31 -7.84
N PHE A 59 -8.05 2.58 -8.99
CA PHE A 59 -7.58 2.03 -10.25
C PHE A 59 -6.34 2.79 -10.71
N ARG A 60 -5.21 2.10 -10.73
CA ARG A 60 -4.00 2.59 -11.39
C ARG A 60 -4.05 2.26 -12.88
N SER A 61 -3.19 2.88 -13.68
CA SER A 61 -3.21 2.83 -15.14
C SER A 61 -3.37 1.40 -15.69
N ARG A 62 -2.68 0.42 -15.08
CA ARG A 62 -2.74 -0.97 -15.54
C ARG A 62 -4.09 -1.62 -15.29
N ALA A 63 -4.69 -1.40 -14.12
CA ALA A 63 -6.01 -1.91 -13.80
C ALA A 63 -7.09 -1.19 -14.63
N ALA A 64 -6.97 0.13 -14.79
CA ALA A 64 -7.88 0.93 -15.59
C ALA A 64 -7.94 0.47 -17.06
N ILE A 65 -6.78 0.28 -17.71
CA ILE A 65 -6.72 -0.23 -19.09
C ILE A 65 -7.36 -1.61 -19.20
N ARG A 66 -7.13 -2.49 -18.22
CA ARG A 66 -7.69 -3.84 -18.23
C ARG A 66 -9.21 -3.83 -18.13
N GLU A 67 -9.78 -3.06 -17.20
CA GLU A 67 -11.23 -3.01 -17.02
C GLU A 67 -11.92 -2.28 -18.17
N VAL A 68 -11.39 -1.14 -18.63
CA VAL A 68 -11.96 -0.42 -19.78
C VAL A 68 -11.84 -1.25 -21.06
N GLY A 69 -10.70 -1.90 -21.29
CA GLY A 69 -10.50 -2.75 -22.48
C GLY A 69 -11.48 -3.91 -22.57
N LYS A 70 -11.82 -4.54 -21.42
CA LYS A 70 -12.87 -5.58 -21.37
C LYS A 70 -14.22 -5.03 -21.78
N VAL A 71 -14.61 -3.87 -21.23
CA VAL A 71 -15.91 -3.22 -21.53
C VAL A 71 -15.98 -2.79 -23.00
N MET A 72 -14.87 -2.36 -23.58
CA MET A 72 -14.76 -2.00 -25.00
C MET A 72 -14.71 -3.21 -25.95
N GLY A 73 -14.74 -4.44 -25.42
CA GLY A 73 -14.75 -5.66 -26.23
C GLY A 73 -13.38 -6.04 -26.81
N LEU A 74 -12.28 -5.50 -26.27
CA LEU A 74 -10.93 -5.87 -26.71
C LEU A 74 -10.62 -7.32 -26.30
N SER A 75 -9.83 -8.00 -27.13
CA SER A 75 -9.35 -9.34 -26.81
C SER A 75 -8.40 -9.31 -25.60
N GLN A 76 -8.30 -10.42 -24.87
CA GLN A 76 -7.40 -10.51 -23.72
C GLN A 76 -5.93 -10.31 -24.10
N ASP A 77 -5.53 -10.69 -25.32
CA ASP A 77 -4.17 -10.49 -25.84
C ASP A 77 -3.87 -9.00 -26.01
N VAL A 78 -4.77 -8.25 -26.66
CA VAL A 78 -4.64 -6.80 -26.84
C VAL A 78 -4.59 -6.09 -25.49
N ILE A 79 -5.48 -6.46 -24.56
CA ILE A 79 -5.48 -5.91 -23.21
C ILE A 79 -4.16 -6.21 -22.47
N ALA A 80 -3.62 -7.42 -22.62
CA ALA A 80 -2.34 -7.79 -22.02
C ALA A 80 -1.18 -6.96 -22.61
N ARG A 81 -1.14 -6.78 -23.93
CA ARG A 81 -0.13 -5.96 -24.62
C ARG A 81 -0.18 -4.49 -24.20
N LEU A 82 -1.38 -3.89 -24.19
CA LEU A 82 -1.59 -2.49 -23.78
C LEU A 82 -1.21 -2.29 -22.30
N SER A 83 -1.74 -3.15 -21.41
CA SER A 83 -1.47 -3.03 -19.97
C SER A 83 -0.01 -3.35 -19.61
N GLY A 84 0.70 -4.11 -20.46
CA GLY A 84 2.12 -4.43 -20.34
C GLY A 84 3.06 -3.27 -20.66
N GLN A 85 2.59 -2.21 -21.35
CA GLN A 85 3.39 -1.01 -21.60
C GLN A 85 3.64 -0.15 -20.35
N ILE A 86 2.91 -0.42 -19.27
CA ILE A 86 3.07 0.25 -17.99
C ILE A 86 4.08 -0.52 -17.16
N TRP A 87 5.27 0.06 -17.02
CA TRP A 87 6.30 -0.44 -16.13
C TRP A 87 6.31 0.34 -14.81
N GLY A 88 6.38 -0.39 -13.68
CA GLY A 88 6.45 0.20 -12.34
C GLY A 88 5.11 0.73 -11.79
N TRP A 89 5.21 1.55 -10.74
CA TRP A 89 4.07 2.22 -10.11
C TRP A 89 3.78 3.53 -10.85
N SER A 90 2.83 3.51 -11.79
CA SER A 90 2.36 4.71 -12.48
C SER A 90 0.84 4.83 -12.41
N SER A 91 0.37 6.05 -12.14
CA SER A 91 -1.02 6.47 -12.31
C SER A 91 -1.21 7.32 -13.58
N ALA A 92 -0.13 7.64 -14.28
CA ALA A 92 -0.18 8.37 -15.55
C ALA A 92 -0.45 7.40 -16.70
N ALA A 93 -1.10 7.92 -17.76
CA ALA A 93 -1.25 7.18 -18.99
C ALA A 93 0.13 6.92 -19.62
N PRO A 94 0.36 5.75 -20.25
CA PRO A 94 1.54 5.56 -21.09
C PRO A 94 1.56 6.61 -22.21
N GLY A 95 2.75 6.99 -22.66
CA GLY A 95 2.89 7.87 -23.83
C GLY A 95 2.18 7.27 -25.05
N GLU A 96 1.52 8.12 -25.84
CA GLU A 96 0.70 7.69 -26.98
C GLU A 96 1.46 6.78 -27.95
N ASP A 97 2.73 7.06 -28.22
CA ASP A 97 3.55 6.26 -29.12
C ASP A 97 3.65 4.78 -28.68
N ARG A 98 3.86 4.55 -27.37
CA ARG A 98 3.92 3.19 -26.82
C ARG A 98 2.58 2.47 -26.86
N MET A 99 1.48 3.22 -26.77
CA MET A 99 0.13 2.64 -26.86
C MET A 99 -0.17 2.21 -28.30
N ARG A 100 0.21 3.03 -29.29
CA ARG A 100 0.05 2.70 -30.71
C ARG A 100 0.87 1.48 -31.13
N ASP A 101 2.09 1.34 -30.61
CA ASP A 101 2.93 0.16 -30.88
C ASP A 101 2.35 -1.14 -30.29
N ALA A 102 1.53 -1.01 -29.24
CA ALA A 102 0.96 -2.15 -28.53
C ALA A 102 -0.32 -2.71 -29.16
N GLY A 103 -0.97 -1.98 -30.08
CA GLY A 103 -2.17 -2.39 -30.82
C GLY A 103 -3.35 -1.45 -30.59
#